data_AF-A0A9D4HCZ2-F1
#
_entry.id   AF-A0A9D4HCZ2-F1
#
_cell.length_a   1.000
_cell.length_b   1.000
_cell.length_c   1.000
_cell.angle_alpha   90.00
_cell.angle_beta   90.00
_cell.angle_gamma   90.00
#
_symmetry.space_group_name_H-M   'P 1'
#
loop_
_entity.id
_entity.type
_entity.pdbx_description
1 polymer ?
#
loop_
_entity_poly.entity_id
_entity_poly.type
_entity_poly.pdbx_seq_one_letter_code
_entity_poly.pdbx_strand_id
1 'polypeptide(L)' 'MTYEYSELYIHAHENQGASGANRMRRSEVSGEEHMCICGQIFAPVCGSDGVWYDNKCLMVCNDDSKKGDIWYAP' A
#
# COMPACT_ATOMS: atom_id res chain seq x y z
N MET A 1 30.75 6.26 -36.68
CA MET A 1 31.59 7.15 -35.85
C MET A 1 30.83 7.35 -34.54
N THR A 2 30.81 6.31 -33.70
CA THR A 2 31.66 6.19 -32.51
C THR A 2 31.46 7.37 -31.57
N TYR A 3 30.75 7.17 -30.46
CA TYR A 3 31.18 7.57 -29.12
C TYR A 3 30.35 6.77 -28.11
N GLU A 4 30.76 5.52 -27.90
CA GLU A 4 30.60 4.89 -26.59
C GLU A 4 31.26 5.80 -25.55
N TYR A 5 30.50 6.21 -24.54
CA TYR A 5 31.06 6.66 -23.27
C TYR A 5 30.43 5.80 -22.16
N SER A 6 30.91 4.56 -22.13
CA SER A 6 31.40 3.88 -20.92
C SER A 6 31.73 4.90 -19.80
N GLU A 7 31.36 4.83 -18.52
CA GLU A 7 30.93 3.74 -17.66
C GLU A 7 30.30 4.30 -16.37
N LEU A 8 29.53 3.44 -15.69
CA LEU A 8 29.56 3.24 -14.24
C LEU A 8 29.69 4.50 -13.37
N TYR A 9 28.56 5.04 -12.95
CA TYR A 9 28.51 5.70 -11.65
C TYR A 9 27.64 4.89 -10.70
N ILE A 10 28.23 3.82 -10.15
CA ILE A 10 27.69 3.16 -8.95
C ILE A 10 27.97 4.12 -7.79
N HIS A 11 26.96 4.85 -7.33
CA HIS A 11 27.02 5.50 -6.02
C HIS A 11 27.03 4.38 -4.96
N ALA A 12 28.22 3.99 -4.50
CA ALA A 12 28.36 3.17 -3.30
C ALA A 12 28.00 4.03 -2.08
N HIS A 13 26.81 3.82 -1.50
CA HIS A 13 26.51 4.37 -0.18
C HIS A 13 27.27 3.57 0.88
N GLU A 14 28.09 4.26 1.67
CA GLU A 14 28.84 3.69 2.79
C GLU A 14 27.90 3.12 3.85
N ASN A 15 28.10 1.85 4.22
CA ASN A 15 27.46 1.22 5.37
C ASN A 15 28.08 1.79 6.65
N GLN A 16 27.55 2.90 7.16
CA GLN A 16 27.86 3.35 8.51
C GLN A 16 27.08 2.49 9.50
N GLY A 17 27.85 1.67 10.22
CA GLY A 17 27.37 0.71 11.19
C GLY A 17 26.55 1.31 12.33
N ALA A 18 25.84 0.38 12.98
CA ALA A 18 24.88 0.58 14.05
C ALA A 18 25.31 1.56 15.15
N SER A 19 24.47 2.57 15.36
CA SER A 19 24.35 3.24 16.66
C SER A 19 22.87 3.23 17.04
N GLY A 20 22.54 2.40 18.03
CA GLY A 20 21.17 2.19 18.45
C GLY A 20 20.52 3.46 19.01
N ALA A 21 19.31 3.74 18.56
CA ALA A 21 18.18 4.29 19.33
C ALA A 21 17.05 4.66 18.36
N ASN A 22 15.95 3.89 18.31
CA ASN A 22 14.61 4.49 18.22
C ASN A 22 13.46 3.47 18.26
N ARG A 23 12.34 3.93 18.84
CA ARG A 23 11.03 3.27 18.88
C ARG A 23 10.64 2.69 17.51
N MET A 24 10.28 1.41 17.46
CA MET A 24 9.61 0.79 16.32
C MET A 24 8.26 1.49 16.03
N ARG A 25 8.26 2.57 15.25
CA ARG A 25 7.15 2.83 14.34
C ARG A 25 7.42 2.02 13.09
N ARG A 26 6.83 0.83 13.10
CA ARG A 26 6.58 -0.02 11.93
C ARG A 26 6.05 0.86 10.79
N SER A 27 6.61 0.73 9.59
CA SER A 27 5.93 0.58 8.28
C SER A 27 6.78 1.13 7.12
N GLU A 28 7.79 0.37 6.68
CA GLU A 28 8.42 0.55 5.37
C GLU A 28 8.05 -0.64 4.48
N VAL A 29 6.77 -0.72 4.10
CA VAL A 29 6.36 -1.53 2.95
C VAL A 29 5.49 -0.65 2.07
N SER A 30 6.16 0.10 1.20
CA SER A 30 5.53 0.80 0.09
C SER A 30 5.30 -0.20 -1.05
N GLY A 31 4.05 -0.60 -1.25
CA GLY A 31 3.61 -1.25 -2.48
C GLY A 31 3.62 -2.78 -2.47
N GLU A 32 2.67 -3.38 -1.76
CA GLU A 32 2.16 -4.70 -2.14
C GLU A 32 1.14 -4.45 -3.27
N GLU A 33 1.31 -5.06 -4.45
CA GLU A 33 0.22 -5.18 -5.41
C GLU A 33 -0.94 -5.89 -4.67
N HIS A 34 -1.97 -5.15 -4.29
CA HIS A 34 -3.07 -5.67 -3.49
C HIS A 34 -3.90 -6.59 -4.39
N MET A 35 -3.52 -7.86 -4.50
CA MET A 35 -4.32 -8.88 -5.16
C MET A 35 -5.63 -9.04 -4.38
N CYS A 36 -6.67 -8.47 -4.96
CA CYS A 36 -7.97 -8.35 -4.34
C CYS A 36 -8.85 -9.56 -4.62
N ILE A 37 -8.79 -10.54 -3.72
CA ILE A 37 -9.63 -11.73 -3.78
C ILE A 37 -10.84 -11.51 -2.87
N CYS A 38 -11.96 -11.11 -3.47
CA CYS A 38 -13.23 -10.92 -2.78
C CYS A 38 -14.30 -11.88 -3.32
N GLY A 39 -15.10 -12.43 -2.42
CA GLY A 39 -16.30 -13.18 -2.80
C GLY A 39 -17.39 -12.25 -3.35
N GLN A 40 -18.25 -12.79 -4.21
CA GLN A 40 -19.43 -12.09 -4.74
C GLN A 40 -20.61 -12.16 -3.77
N ILE A 41 -20.36 -11.78 -2.51
CA ILE A 41 -21.40 -11.71 -1.47
C ILE A 41 -21.98 -10.31 -1.49
N PHE A 42 -23.30 -10.20 -1.51
CA PHE A 42 -24.00 -8.93 -1.39
C PHE A 42 -24.28 -8.63 0.09
N ALA A 43 -23.45 -7.78 0.67
CA ALA A 43 -23.51 -7.28 2.04
C ALA A 43 -23.12 -5.77 2.03
N PRO A 44 -24.03 -4.91 1.53
CA PRO A 44 -23.70 -3.55 1.14
C PRO A 44 -23.19 -2.70 2.31
N VAL A 45 -22.12 -1.93 2.03
CA VAL A 45 -21.54 -0.98 2.97
C VAL A 45 -21.31 0.37 2.29
N CYS A 46 -21.39 1.44 3.06
CA CYS A 46 -21.02 2.79 2.63
C CYS A 46 -19.68 3.17 3.29
N GLY A 47 -18.71 3.59 2.48
CA GLY A 47 -17.41 4.09 2.95
C GLY A 47 -17.49 5.54 3.44
N SER A 48 -16.41 6.03 4.06
CA SER A 48 -16.29 7.45 4.45
C SER A 48 -16.28 8.42 3.27
N ASP A 49 -16.03 7.92 2.06
CA ASP A 49 -16.14 8.65 0.80
C ASP A 49 -17.58 8.79 0.30
N GLY A 50 -18.56 8.20 1.00
CA GLY A 50 -19.97 8.21 0.61
C GLY A 50 -20.29 7.25 -0.55
N VAL A 51 -19.36 6.36 -0.90
CA VAL A 51 -19.54 5.37 -1.98
C VAL A 51 -20.04 4.06 -1.38
N TRP A 52 -21.02 3.46 -2.06
CA TRP A 52 -21.52 2.14 -1.72
C TRP A 52 -20.69 1.04 -2.38
N TYR A 53 -20.37 0.02 -1.60
CA TYR A 53 -19.65 -1.17 -2.03
C TYR A 53 -20.50 -2.41 -1.75
N ASP A 54 -20.50 -3.37 -2.68
CA ASP A 54 -21.30 -4.60 -2.55
C ASP A 54 -20.93 -5.41 -1.31
N ASN A 55 -19.67 -5.32 -0.84
CA ASN A 55 -19.25 -5.81 0.45
C ASN A 55 -18.00 -5.10 0.98
N LYS A 56 -17.73 -5.30 2.28
CA LYS A 56 -16.56 -4.77 2.98
C LYS A 56 -15.23 -5.16 2.32
N CYS A 57 -15.12 -6.36 1.75
CA CYS A 57 -13.88 -6.78 1.08
C CYS A 57 -13.61 -5.89 -0.13
N LEU A 58 -14.61 -5.70 -0.99
CA LEU A 58 -14.50 -4.86 -2.19
C LEU A 58 -14.19 -3.40 -1.83
N MET A 59 -14.73 -2.89 -0.72
CA MET A 59 -14.38 -1.55 -0.20
C MET A 59 -12.89 -1.44 0.16
N VAL A 60 -12.38 -2.35 1.00
CA VAL A 60 -10.98 -2.37 1.44
C VAL A 60 -10.04 -2.60 0.25
N CYS A 61 -10.50 -3.38 -0.72
CA CYS A 61 -9.77 -3.64 -1.95
C CYS A 61 -9.65 -2.44 -2.88
N ASN A 62 -10.67 -1.58 -2.86
CA ASN A 62 -10.57 -0.30 -3.54
C ASN A 62 -9.63 0.65 -2.80
N ASP A 63 -9.69 0.68 -1.48
CA ASP A 63 -8.84 1.52 -0.62
C ASP A 63 -8.87 1.02 0.84
N ASP A 64 -7.74 0.55 1.34
CA ASP A 64 -7.62 -0.03 2.68
C ASP A 64 -7.66 1.03 3.79
N SER A 65 -7.55 2.31 3.44
CA SER A 65 -7.73 3.44 4.34
C SER A 65 -9.17 3.52 4.86
N LYS A 66 -10.15 2.97 4.13
CA LYS A 66 -11.58 3.05 4.45
C LYS A 66 -12.05 2.07 5.53
N LYS A 67 -11.19 1.16 5.99
CA LYS A 67 -11.56 0.05 6.92
C LYS A 67 -12.15 0.49 8.27
N GLY A 68 -11.94 1.74 8.68
CA GLY A 68 -12.39 2.30 9.96
C GLY A 68 -13.76 2.97 9.93
N ASP A 69 -14.22 3.38 8.75
CA ASP A 69 -15.41 4.22 8.59
C ASP A 69 -16.43 3.51 7.70
N ILE A 70 -17.13 2.54 8.28
CA ILE A 70 -18.05 1.65 7.55
C ILE A 70 -19.45 1.82 8.10
N TRP A 71 -20.40 2.12 7.21
CA TRP A 71 -21.82 2.17 7.52
C TRP A 71 -22.54 1.04 6.81
N TYR A 72 -23.24 0.19 7.56
CA TYR A 72 -24.00 -0.91 6.98
C TYR A 72 -25.38 -0.40 6.52
N ALA A 73 -25.81 -0.82 5.33
CA ALA A 73 -27.19 -0.58 4.91
C ALA A 73 -28.15 -1.41 5.79
N PRO A 74 -29.34 -0.86 6.12
CA PRO A 74 -30.38 -1.56 6.86
C PRO A 74 -31.04 -2.69 6.05
#